data_AF-A0A9E5NVU0-F1
#
_entry.id   AF-A0A9E5NVU0-F1
#
_cell.length_a   1.000
_cell.length_b   1.000
_cell.length_c   1.000
_cell.angle_alpha   90.00
_cell.angle_beta   90.00
_cell.angle_gamma   90.00
#
_symmetry.space_group_name_H-M   'P 1'
#
loop_
_entity.id
_entity.type
_entity.pdbx_description
1 polymer ?
#
loop_
_entity_poly.entity_id
_entity_poly.type
_entity_poly.pdbx_seq_one_letter_code
_entity_poly.pdbx_strand_id
1 'polypeptide(L)'
;WSEEQVDVARRLYQLDGAMKTVGATPELERATAQLSDRLDPSCRADLERWDATQAEYSGEEYVYHVRGNEVRVPLSTESLSHTRVPKVVLPRFEDWGDRLRWLLAENVPGRFPYTAGIYPLKRTAEDPTRMFAGEGPPEQTNRRFHYLSAGMPAKRLSTAFDSVTLYGEDPHHRPDIYGKVGNSGVSIATLDDAKKLYSGFDLCDPSTSVSMTINGPAPMMLAFFLNAAIDQQCEQHIRTHGLVEGVEARIDEIYAGGDRPRYHGDLPDGHDGLGL
;
A
#
# COMPACT_ATOMS: atom_id res chain seq x y z
N TRP A 1 -27.25 -18.89 1.81
CA TRP A 1 -27.00 -18.55 3.22
C TRP A 1 -27.25 -17.07 3.48
N SER A 2 -26.49 -16.12 2.91
CA SER A 2 -26.68 -14.68 3.17
C SER A 2 -28.10 -14.18 2.89
N GLU A 3 -28.69 -14.52 1.74
CA GLU A 3 -30.08 -14.16 1.42
C GLU A 3 -31.11 -14.78 2.38
N GLU A 4 -30.83 -15.96 2.94
CA GLU A 4 -31.70 -16.57 3.95
C GLU A 4 -31.64 -15.78 5.26
N GLN A 5 -30.44 -15.40 5.71
CA GLN A 5 -30.25 -14.58 6.91
C GLN A 5 -30.92 -13.21 6.77
N VAL A 6 -30.83 -12.61 5.59
CA VAL A 6 -31.51 -11.35 5.23
C VAL A 6 -33.03 -11.49 5.30
N ASP A 7 -33.60 -12.57 4.76
CA ASP A 7 -35.04 -12.83 4.84
C ASP A 7 -35.50 -13.06 6.30
N VAL A 8 -34.72 -13.81 7.10
CA VAL A 8 -34.98 -13.99 8.53
C VAL A 8 -34.97 -12.65 9.27
N ALA A 9 -33.95 -11.82 9.06
CA ALA A 9 -33.84 -10.50 9.70
C ALA A 9 -35.02 -9.59 9.33
N ARG A 10 -35.44 -9.57 8.06
CA ARG A 10 -36.60 -8.80 7.60
C ARG A 10 -37.89 -9.24 8.28
N ARG A 11 -38.12 -10.56 8.38
CA ARG A 11 -39.33 -11.08 9.05
C ARG A 11 -39.32 -10.76 10.55
N LEU A 12 -38.17 -10.83 11.20
CA LEU A 12 -38.02 -10.41 12.60
C LEU A 12 -38.37 -8.92 12.77
N TYR A 13 -37.91 -8.05 11.87
CA TYR A 13 -38.28 -6.62 11.87
C TYR A 13 -39.79 -6.41 11.70
N GLN A 14 -40.42 -7.15 10.78
CA GLN A 14 -41.87 -7.09 10.56
C GLN A 14 -42.68 -7.56 11.78
N LEU A 15 -42.23 -8.62 12.46
CA LEU A 15 -42.87 -9.12 13.68
C LEU A 15 -42.73 -8.12 14.84
N ASP A 16 -41.57 -7.50 15.00
CA ASP A 16 -41.36 -6.42 15.97
C ASP A 16 -42.31 -5.24 15.70
N GLY A 17 -42.42 -4.80 14.45
CA GLY A 17 -43.37 -3.76 14.04
C GLY A 17 -44.84 -4.15 14.30
N ALA A 18 -45.21 -5.41 14.04
CA ALA A 18 -46.54 -5.92 14.33
C ALA A 18 -46.83 -5.90 15.85
N MET A 19 -45.92 -6.41 16.68
CA MET A 19 -46.07 -6.40 18.14
C MET A 19 -46.19 -4.97 18.70
N LYS A 20 -45.45 -4.01 18.15
CA LYS A 20 -45.57 -2.58 18.51
C LYS A 20 -46.91 -1.97 18.12
N THR A 21 -47.53 -2.47 17.05
CA THR A 21 -48.78 -1.93 16.51
C THR A 21 -50.02 -2.52 17.17
N VAL A 22 -50.06 -3.85 17.33
CA VAL A 22 -51.26 -4.58 17.80
C VAL A 22 -51.09 -5.21 19.18
N GLY A 23 -49.90 -5.09 19.80
CA GLY A 23 -49.55 -5.73 21.05
C GLY A 23 -48.85 -7.07 20.87
N ALA A 24 -48.06 -7.48 21.87
CA ALA A 24 -47.41 -8.79 21.90
C ALA A 24 -48.44 -9.89 22.16
N THR A 25 -48.72 -10.71 21.15
CA THR A 25 -49.55 -11.91 21.31
C THR A 25 -48.66 -13.15 21.41
N PRO A 26 -49.13 -14.24 22.06
CA PRO A 26 -48.36 -15.48 22.16
C PRO A 26 -47.92 -16.05 20.80
N GLU A 27 -48.70 -15.83 19.73
CA GLU A 27 -48.38 -16.24 18.38
C GLU A 27 -47.21 -15.45 17.80
N LEU A 28 -47.21 -14.12 17.98
CA LEU A 28 -46.13 -13.23 17.52
C LEU A 28 -44.83 -13.50 18.29
N GLU A 29 -44.91 -13.70 19.60
CA GLU A 29 -43.75 -14.05 20.44
C GLU A 29 -43.16 -15.40 20.03
N ARG A 30 -44.01 -16.41 19.81
CA ARG A 30 -43.57 -17.74 19.35
C ARG A 30 -42.91 -17.68 17.98
N ALA A 31 -43.49 -16.95 17.02
CA ALA A 31 -42.90 -16.77 15.70
C ALA A 31 -41.55 -16.04 15.76
N THR A 32 -41.44 -15.03 16.63
CA THR A 32 -40.21 -14.27 16.85
C THR A 32 -39.11 -15.15 17.44
N ALA A 33 -39.42 -15.98 18.43
CA ALA A 33 -38.46 -16.92 19.03
C ALA A 33 -37.94 -17.93 17.98
N GLN A 34 -38.84 -18.55 17.21
CA GLN A 34 -38.47 -19.53 16.17
C GLN A 34 -37.59 -18.93 15.08
N LEU A 35 -37.86 -17.70 14.64
CA LEU A 35 -37.04 -17.02 13.64
C LEU A 35 -35.72 -16.53 14.23
N SER A 36 -35.71 -16.12 15.50
CA SER A 36 -34.51 -15.70 16.21
C SER A 36 -33.47 -16.82 16.27
N ASP A 37 -33.90 -18.06 16.50
CA ASP A 37 -33.00 -19.23 16.54
C ASP A 37 -32.38 -19.54 15.17
N ARG A 38 -32.95 -19.04 14.08
CA ARG A 38 -32.44 -19.21 12.71
C ARG A 38 -31.49 -18.10 12.27
N LEU A 39 -31.44 -16.99 13.01
CA LEU A 39 -30.53 -15.89 12.73
C LEU A 39 -29.15 -16.25 13.30
N ASP A 40 -28.14 -16.27 12.44
CA ASP A 40 -26.77 -16.57 12.84
C ASP A 40 -26.29 -15.58 13.92
N PRO A 41 -25.59 -16.05 14.96
CA PRO A 41 -25.10 -15.18 16.03
C PRO A 41 -24.27 -13.99 15.54
N SER A 42 -23.49 -14.15 14.47
CA SER A 42 -22.72 -13.05 13.86
C SER A 42 -23.62 -12.00 13.22
N CYS A 43 -24.65 -12.42 12.47
CA CYS A 43 -25.63 -11.54 11.84
C CYS A 43 -26.44 -10.77 12.89
N ARG A 44 -26.80 -11.45 14.00
CA ARG A 44 -27.44 -10.83 15.16
C ARG A 44 -26.54 -9.74 15.76
N ALA A 45 -25.28 -10.06 16.05
CA ALA A 45 -24.32 -9.12 16.62
C ALA A 45 -24.08 -7.90 15.70
N ASP A 46 -24.03 -8.11 14.39
CA ASP A 46 -23.89 -7.05 13.40
C ASP A 46 -25.12 -6.12 13.38
N LEU A 47 -26.32 -6.68 13.45
CA LEU A 47 -27.57 -5.90 13.55
C LEU A 47 -27.66 -5.12 14.87
N GLU A 48 -27.30 -5.74 16.00
CA GLU A 48 -27.26 -5.10 17.32
C GLU A 48 -26.23 -3.95 17.37
N ARG A 49 -25.13 -4.07 16.61
CA ARG A 49 -24.08 -3.04 16.52
C ARG A 49 -24.41 -1.92 15.51
N TRP A 50 -25.47 -2.05 14.71
CA TRP A 50 -25.77 -1.11 13.63
C TRP A 50 -25.86 0.35 14.12
N ASP A 51 -26.68 0.61 15.14
CA ASP A 51 -26.90 1.96 15.66
C ASP A 51 -25.61 2.55 16.28
N ALA A 52 -24.81 1.72 16.96
CA ALA A 52 -23.50 2.12 17.47
C ALA A 52 -22.52 2.46 16.34
N THR A 53 -22.56 1.73 15.23
CA THR A 53 -21.74 2.00 14.04
C THR A 53 -22.17 3.30 13.36
N GLN A 54 -23.49 3.55 13.24
CA GLN A 54 -23.99 4.84 12.75
C GLN A 54 -23.53 6.01 13.64
N ALA A 55 -23.61 5.85 14.96
CA ALA A 55 -23.13 6.86 15.90
C ALA A 55 -21.62 7.12 15.74
N GLU A 56 -20.80 6.06 15.69
CA GLU A 56 -19.35 6.13 15.48
C GLU A 56 -18.99 6.93 14.21
N TYR A 57 -19.62 6.64 13.08
CA TYR A 57 -19.34 7.33 11.81
C TYR A 57 -20.04 8.69 11.66
N SER A 58 -20.95 9.05 12.56
CA SER A 58 -21.56 10.38 12.64
C SER A 58 -20.76 11.38 13.49
N GLY A 59 -19.76 10.89 14.22
CA GLY A 59 -18.90 11.69 15.09
C GLY A 59 -17.94 12.61 14.33
N GLU A 60 -17.10 13.34 15.09
CA GLU A 60 -16.10 14.23 14.51
C GLU A 60 -14.82 13.50 14.09
N GLU A 61 -14.44 12.48 14.85
CA GLU A 61 -13.22 11.70 14.66
C GLU A 61 -13.49 10.21 14.77
N TYR A 62 -12.75 9.43 13.99
CA TYR A 62 -12.66 7.99 14.10
C TYR A 62 -11.36 7.63 14.80
N VAL A 63 -11.45 6.81 15.85
CA VAL A 63 -10.31 6.40 16.66
C VAL A 63 -10.04 4.92 16.46
N TYR A 64 -8.83 4.57 16.05
CA TYR A 64 -8.40 3.18 15.90
C TYR A 64 -6.94 3.00 16.30
N HIS A 65 -6.55 1.76 16.59
CA HIS A 65 -5.21 1.46 17.09
C HIS A 65 -4.36 0.80 16.00
N VAL A 66 -3.14 1.30 15.80
CA VAL A 66 -2.13 0.71 14.89
C VAL A 66 -0.88 0.40 15.69
N ARG A 67 -0.56 -0.90 15.82
CA ARG A 67 0.64 -1.37 16.57
C ARG A 67 0.73 -0.79 17.99
N GLY A 68 -0.41 -0.65 18.67
CA GLY A 68 -0.49 -0.09 20.03
C GLY A 68 -0.61 1.44 20.11
N ASN A 69 -0.46 2.16 18.99
CA ASN A 69 -0.62 3.61 18.96
C ASN A 69 -2.06 3.99 18.59
N GLU A 70 -2.66 4.90 19.34
CA GLU A 70 -3.95 5.50 19.02
C GLU A 70 -3.80 6.44 17.81
N VAL A 71 -4.65 6.25 16.81
CA VAL A 71 -4.73 7.11 15.61
C VAL A 71 -6.13 7.70 15.57
N ARG A 72 -6.19 9.03 15.59
CA ARG A 72 -7.42 9.82 15.49
C ARG A 72 -7.48 10.49 14.13
N VAL A 73 -8.58 10.29 13.41
CA VAL A 73 -8.75 10.83 12.06
C VAL A 73 -10.09 11.55 11.96
N PRO A 74 -10.14 12.80 11.46
CA PRO A 74 -11.41 13.49 11.24
C PRO A 74 -12.31 12.70 10.30
N LEU A 75 -13.60 12.59 10.63
CA LEU A 75 -14.61 11.88 9.83
C LEU A 75 -15.26 12.73 8.75
N SER A 76 -14.97 14.04 8.72
CA SER A 76 -15.47 14.96 7.70
C SER A 76 -14.42 15.96 7.27
N THR A 77 -14.56 16.48 6.06
CA THR A 77 -13.84 17.67 5.57
C THR A 77 -14.85 18.79 5.35
N GLU A 78 -14.52 20.02 5.76
CA GLU A 78 -15.36 21.18 5.50
C GLU A 78 -15.07 21.75 4.10
N SER A 79 -16.12 22.03 3.32
CA SER A 79 -16.00 22.65 2.00
C SER A 79 -15.85 24.18 2.09
N LEU A 80 -15.51 24.83 0.97
CA LEU A 80 -15.49 26.30 0.88
C LEU A 80 -16.83 26.97 1.20
N SER A 81 -17.94 26.23 1.09
CA SER A 81 -19.29 26.69 1.44
C SER A 81 -19.71 26.28 2.85
N HIS A 82 -18.77 25.87 3.71
CA HIS A 82 -18.99 25.43 5.09
C HIS A 82 -19.84 24.16 5.24
N THR A 83 -19.99 23.38 4.17
CA THR A 83 -20.66 22.08 4.24
C THR A 83 -19.68 21.03 4.75
N ARG A 84 -20.03 20.34 5.83
CA ARG A 84 -19.29 19.16 6.30
C ARG A 84 -19.56 17.99 5.36
N VAL A 85 -18.53 17.51 4.66
CA VAL A 85 -18.59 16.35 3.78
C VAL A 85 -18.02 15.14 4.53
N PRO A 86 -18.85 14.14 4.90
CA PRO A 86 -18.35 12.94 5.58
C PRO A 86 -17.43 12.12 4.68
N LYS A 87 -16.41 11.49 5.26
CA LYS A 87 -15.50 10.58 4.56
C LYS A 87 -16.15 9.23 4.26
N VAL A 88 -17.06 8.78 5.12
CA VAL A 88 -17.84 7.56 4.96
C VAL A 88 -19.30 7.90 5.25
N VAL A 89 -20.20 7.51 4.36
CA VAL A 89 -21.65 7.77 4.51
C VAL A 89 -22.36 6.43 4.62
N LEU A 90 -23.05 6.20 5.74
CA LEU A 90 -23.83 5.00 5.95
C LEU A 90 -25.23 5.14 5.34
N PRO A 91 -25.83 4.04 4.87
CA PRO A 91 -27.20 4.07 4.40
C PRO A 91 -28.17 4.32 5.57
N ARG A 92 -29.36 4.85 5.24
CA ARG A 92 -30.43 5.15 6.20
C ARG A 92 -31.51 4.06 6.22
N PHE A 93 -31.10 2.79 6.19
CA PHE A 93 -32.03 1.67 6.18
C PHE A 93 -32.71 1.48 7.55
N GLU A 94 -34.01 1.25 7.52
CA GLU A 94 -34.80 0.89 8.71
C GLU A 94 -35.01 -0.63 8.81
N ASP A 95 -35.32 -1.29 7.69
CA ASP A 95 -35.48 -2.74 7.61
C ASP A 95 -34.20 -3.48 8.03
N TRP A 96 -34.32 -4.42 8.97
CA TRP A 96 -33.20 -5.25 9.41
C TRP A 96 -32.67 -6.14 8.28
N GLY A 97 -33.52 -6.55 7.33
CA GLY A 97 -33.07 -7.27 6.14
C GLY A 97 -32.13 -6.44 5.27
N ASP A 98 -32.50 -5.20 4.97
CA ASP A 98 -31.67 -4.29 4.15
C ASP A 98 -30.36 -3.91 4.86
N ARG A 99 -30.41 -3.66 6.19
CA ARG A 99 -29.21 -3.45 7.01
C ARG A 99 -28.27 -4.66 6.90
N LEU A 100 -28.78 -5.87 7.12
CA LEU A 100 -27.96 -7.07 7.10
C LEU A 100 -27.42 -7.38 5.70
N ARG A 101 -28.22 -7.16 4.65
CA ARG A 101 -27.75 -7.34 3.27
C ARG A 101 -26.55 -6.47 2.98
N TRP A 102 -26.63 -5.19 3.36
CA TRP A 102 -25.52 -4.25 3.17
C TRP A 102 -24.29 -4.62 4.00
N LEU A 103 -24.47 -5.00 5.27
CA LEU A 103 -23.37 -5.41 6.16
C LEU A 103 -22.63 -6.66 5.62
N LEU A 104 -23.36 -7.62 5.04
CA LEU A 104 -22.77 -8.85 4.51
C LEU A 104 -22.12 -8.67 3.13
N ALA A 105 -22.60 -7.73 2.32
CA ALA A 105 -22.15 -7.56 0.93
C ALA A 105 -21.12 -6.43 0.75
N GLU A 106 -21.30 -5.30 1.43
CA GLU A 106 -20.57 -4.07 1.10
C GLU A 106 -19.89 -3.42 2.31
N ASN A 107 -20.54 -3.43 3.48
CA ASN A 107 -20.07 -2.93 4.79
C ASN A 107 -19.34 -1.56 4.76
N VAL A 108 -18.93 -1.08 5.93
CA VAL A 108 -17.97 0.04 6.02
C VAL A 108 -16.56 -0.43 5.62
N PRO A 109 -15.69 0.47 5.13
CA PRO A 109 -14.28 0.15 4.92
C PRO A 109 -13.63 -0.42 6.20
N GLY A 110 -12.68 -1.33 6.02
CA GLY A 110 -11.98 -1.99 7.14
C GLY A 110 -12.80 -3.07 7.85
N ARG A 111 -14.00 -3.42 7.36
CA ARG A 111 -14.79 -4.57 7.84
C ARG A 111 -15.10 -5.52 6.69
N PHE A 112 -15.17 -6.81 6.99
CA PHE A 112 -15.55 -7.84 6.03
C PHE A 112 -16.89 -7.49 5.34
N PRO A 113 -17.04 -7.70 4.02
CA PRO A 113 -16.09 -8.34 3.09
C PRO A 113 -15.04 -7.39 2.49
N TYR A 114 -14.83 -6.21 3.08
CA TYR A 114 -13.85 -5.21 2.69
C TYR A 114 -14.09 -4.60 1.30
N THR A 115 -15.33 -4.69 0.79
CA THR A 115 -15.73 -4.18 -0.52
C THR A 115 -15.41 -2.70 -0.67
N ALA A 116 -15.63 -1.90 0.38
CA ALA A 116 -15.32 -0.48 0.40
C ALA A 116 -13.86 -0.15 0.77
N GLY A 117 -13.01 -1.16 1.00
CA GLY A 117 -11.59 -1.02 1.33
C GLY A 117 -11.16 -1.85 2.54
N ILE A 118 -9.88 -2.23 2.58
CA ILE A 118 -9.31 -3.05 3.66
C ILE A 118 -8.96 -2.25 4.93
N TYR A 119 -8.92 -0.92 4.86
CA TYR A 119 -8.64 -0.03 5.98
C TYR A 119 -9.88 0.80 6.33
N PRO A 120 -10.10 1.13 7.62
CA PRO A 120 -11.26 1.96 8.02
C PRO A 120 -11.30 3.33 7.35
N LEU A 121 -10.12 3.94 7.18
CA LEU A 121 -9.94 5.23 6.51
C LEU A 121 -8.65 5.22 5.68
N LYS A 122 -8.59 6.06 4.65
CA LYS A 122 -7.37 6.28 3.87
C LYS A 122 -6.28 6.90 4.76
N ARG A 123 -5.02 6.53 4.52
CA ARG A 123 -3.88 7.17 5.19
C ARG A 123 -3.78 8.64 4.78
N THR A 124 -3.42 9.49 5.72
CA THR A 124 -3.23 10.94 5.50
C THR A 124 -1.78 11.29 5.18
N ALA A 125 -0.81 10.49 5.64
CA ALA A 125 0.61 10.79 5.52
C ALA A 125 1.22 10.40 4.16
N GLU A 126 0.57 9.51 3.42
CA GLU A 126 1.15 8.92 2.21
C GLU A 126 0.10 8.83 1.10
N ASP A 127 0.32 9.62 0.03
CA ASP A 127 -0.48 9.53 -1.19
C ASP A 127 -0.22 8.17 -1.88
N PRO A 128 -1.25 7.50 -2.42
CA PRO A 128 -1.06 6.21 -3.10
C PRO A 128 -0.19 6.29 -4.35
N THR A 129 0.01 7.48 -4.92
CA THR A 129 0.79 7.71 -6.15
C THR A 129 2.13 7.01 -6.09
N ARG A 130 2.43 6.24 -7.14
CA ARG A 130 3.69 5.53 -7.33
C ARG A 130 4.10 5.71 -8.79
N MET A 131 5.20 6.40 -9.02
CA MET A 131 5.58 6.80 -10.38
C MET A 131 6.40 5.70 -11.04
N PHE A 132 5.92 5.22 -12.20
CA PHE A 132 6.58 4.20 -13.02
C PHE A 132 7.64 4.85 -13.91
N ALA A 133 8.89 4.39 -13.81
CA ALA A 133 10.00 4.88 -14.62
C ALA A 133 11.01 3.78 -14.91
N GLY A 134 11.68 3.93 -16.06
CA GLY A 134 12.73 3.03 -16.54
C GLY A 134 13.03 3.33 -17.98
N GLU A 135 14.22 3.84 -18.26
CA GLU A 135 14.71 4.13 -19.60
C GLU A 135 16.23 4.26 -19.57
N GLY A 136 16.90 3.65 -20.54
CA GLY A 136 18.34 3.79 -20.75
C GLY A 136 19.19 3.16 -19.63
N PRO A 137 20.36 3.74 -19.33
CA PRO A 137 21.24 3.27 -18.26
C PRO A 137 20.68 3.59 -16.86
N PRO A 138 21.19 2.93 -15.80
CA PRO A 138 20.70 3.11 -14.43
C PRO A 138 20.72 4.57 -13.96
N GLU A 139 21.75 5.34 -14.30
CA GLU A 139 21.87 6.76 -13.91
C GLU A 139 20.77 7.63 -14.54
N GLN A 140 20.35 7.35 -15.78
CA GLN A 140 19.27 8.08 -16.43
C GLN A 140 17.94 7.84 -15.70
N THR A 141 17.66 6.58 -15.34
CA THR A 141 16.46 6.24 -14.57
C THR A 141 16.54 6.76 -13.13
N ASN A 142 17.71 6.74 -12.50
CA ASN A 142 17.94 7.33 -11.18
C ASN A 142 17.61 8.83 -11.18
N ARG A 143 18.13 9.61 -12.15
CA ARG A 143 17.78 11.03 -12.32
C ARG A 143 16.26 11.23 -12.46
N ARG A 144 15.59 10.35 -13.21
CA ARG A 144 14.13 10.39 -13.35
C ARG A 144 13.42 10.11 -12.02
N PHE A 145 13.87 9.17 -11.21
CA PHE A 145 13.30 8.92 -9.88
C PHE A 145 13.46 10.11 -8.94
N HIS A 146 14.62 10.75 -8.93
CA HIS A 146 14.86 11.95 -8.13
C HIS A 146 13.93 13.09 -8.55
N TYR A 147 13.80 13.33 -9.85
CA TYR A 147 12.87 14.31 -10.39
C TYR A 147 11.41 14.02 -10.00
N LEU A 148 10.94 12.77 -10.17
CA LEU A 148 9.54 12.39 -9.93
C LEU A 148 9.14 12.41 -8.45
N SER A 149 10.11 12.24 -7.55
CA SER A 149 9.89 12.20 -6.12
C SER A 149 10.29 13.50 -5.40
N ALA A 150 10.74 14.51 -6.15
CA ALA A 150 11.12 15.81 -5.61
C ALA A 150 9.96 16.44 -4.83
N GLY A 151 10.24 16.93 -3.62
CA GLY A 151 9.23 17.55 -2.74
C GLY A 151 8.20 16.59 -2.13
N MET A 152 8.21 15.30 -2.48
CA MET A 152 7.32 14.31 -1.87
C MET A 152 7.91 13.78 -0.56
N PRO A 153 7.12 13.71 0.53
CA PRO A 153 7.59 13.21 1.83
C PRO A 153 7.81 11.69 1.83
N ALA A 154 7.13 10.95 0.96
CA ALA A 154 7.31 9.50 0.79
C ALA A 154 7.88 9.20 -0.60
N LYS A 155 8.92 8.38 -0.68
CA LYS A 155 9.59 7.99 -1.93
C LYS A 155 9.05 6.65 -2.42
N ARG A 156 8.02 6.70 -3.28
CA ARG A 156 7.35 5.50 -3.83
C ARG A 156 7.77 5.26 -5.27
N LEU A 157 8.86 4.52 -5.45
CA LEU A 157 9.45 4.25 -6.76
C LEU A 157 8.81 3.02 -7.42
N SER A 158 8.72 3.01 -8.75
CA SER A 158 8.34 1.82 -9.51
C SER A 158 9.20 1.67 -10.76
N THR A 159 9.92 0.56 -10.84
CA THR A 159 10.96 0.31 -11.84
C THR A 159 10.46 -0.55 -12.98
N ALA A 160 10.70 -0.07 -14.20
CA ALA A 160 10.49 -0.81 -15.45
C ALA A 160 11.85 -1.24 -16.04
N PHE A 161 12.04 -2.53 -16.33
CA PHE A 161 13.29 -3.05 -16.91
C PHE A 161 13.18 -3.21 -18.42
N ASP A 162 14.30 -3.07 -19.13
CA ASP A 162 14.35 -3.30 -20.57
C ASP A 162 14.08 -4.77 -20.92
N SER A 163 13.82 -5.06 -22.19
CA SER A 163 13.55 -6.45 -22.60
C SER A 163 14.72 -7.42 -22.41
N VAL A 164 15.96 -6.93 -22.29
CA VAL A 164 17.15 -7.77 -22.14
C VAL A 164 17.24 -8.27 -20.69
N THR A 165 17.15 -7.35 -19.73
CA THR A 165 17.03 -7.63 -18.29
C THR A 165 15.77 -8.43 -17.98
N LEU A 166 14.63 -8.15 -18.61
CA LEU A 166 13.38 -8.92 -18.38
C LEU A 166 13.53 -10.42 -18.70
N TYR A 167 14.46 -10.78 -19.59
CA TYR A 167 14.75 -12.17 -19.98
C TYR A 167 16.00 -12.74 -19.29
N GLY A 168 16.66 -11.98 -18.40
CA GLY A 168 17.82 -12.44 -17.66
C GLY A 168 19.08 -12.59 -18.51
N GLU A 169 19.17 -11.81 -19.58
CA GLU A 169 20.33 -11.79 -20.48
C GLU A 169 21.20 -10.56 -20.20
N ASP A 170 22.48 -10.67 -20.52
CA ASP A 170 23.42 -9.54 -20.46
C ASP A 170 23.36 -8.70 -21.76
N PRO A 171 23.58 -7.38 -21.69
CA PRO A 171 23.69 -6.54 -22.87
C PRO A 171 24.89 -6.99 -23.72
N HIS A 172 24.69 -7.03 -25.04
CA HIS A 172 25.70 -7.51 -25.99
C HIS A 172 25.66 -6.71 -27.29
N HIS A 173 26.80 -6.57 -27.97
CA HIS A 173 26.90 -5.95 -29.30
C HIS A 173 26.17 -6.71 -30.42
N ARG A 174 25.55 -7.86 -30.12
CA ARG A 174 24.88 -8.69 -31.12
C ARG A 174 23.60 -7.95 -31.52
N PRO A 175 23.30 -7.75 -32.82
CA PRO A 175 22.22 -6.84 -33.23
C PRO A 175 20.82 -7.17 -32.67
N ASP A 176 20.54 -8.44 -32.38
CA ASP A 176 19.29 -8.91 -31.78
C ASP A 176 19.09 -8.49 -30.31
N ILE A 177 20.20 -8.20 -29.61
CA ILE A 177 20.24 -7.71 -28.23
C ILE A 177 20.48 -6.19 -28.22
N TYR A 178 21.52 -5.72 -28.92
CA TYR A 178 21.99 -4.34 -28.86
C TYR A 178 20.88 -3.30 -29.13
N GLY A 179 20.03 -3.55 -30.13
CA GLY A 179 18.93 -2.64 -30.47
C GLY A 179 17.80 -2.58 -29.43
N LYS A 180 17.87 -3.38 -28.36
CA LYS A 180 16.85 -3.47 -27.31
C LYS A 180 17.35 -3.01 -25.95
N VAL A 181 18.67 -2.90 -25.77
CA VAL A 181 19.31 -2.48 -24.51
C VAL A 181 18.86 -1.07 -24.15
N GLY A 182 18.31 -0.88 -22.95
CA GLY A 182 17.82 0.40 -22.43
C GLY A 182 16.54 0.93 -23.09
N ASN A 183 15.92 0.17 -24.00
CA ASN A 183 14.66 0.54 -24.63
C ASN A 183 13.48 -0.03 -23.84
N SER A 184 12.44 0.78 -23.67
CA SER A 184 11.21 0.41 -22.94
C SER A 184 11.44 0.04 -21.46
N GLY A 185 12.59 0.40 -20.89
CA GLY A 185 12.95 0.11 -19.51
C GLY A 185 14.42 0.41 -19.24
N VAL A 186 14.82 0.35 -17.98
CA VAL A 186 16.22 0.49 -17.57
C VAL A 186 16.98 -0.80 -17.82
N SER A 187 18.21 -0.70 -18.33
CA SER A 187 19.10 -1.86 -18.48
C SER A 187 19.89 -2.10 -17.20
N ILE A 188 19.69 -3.26 -16.57
CA ILE A 188 20.39 -3.69 -15.35
C ILE A 188 20.93 -5.09 -15.59
N ALA A 189 22.26 -5.24 -15.58
CA ALA A 189 22.93 -6.53 -15.76
C ALA A 189 23.73 -6.93 -14.52
N THR A 190 24.13 -5.95 -13.70
CA THR A 190 25.00 -6.18 -12.55
C THR A 190 24.42 -5.61 -11.24
N LEU A 191 25.02 -6.02 -10.12
CA LEU A 191 24.75 -5.41 -8.82
C LEU A 191 25.09 -3.91 -8.82
N ASP A 192 26.18 -3.51 -9.46
CA ASP A 192 26.59 -2.10 -9.50
C ASP A 192 25.58 -1.23 -10.27
N ASP A 193 24.94 -1.78 -11.31
CA ASP A 193 23.84 -1.09 -11.99
C ASP A 193 22.64 -0.90 -11.07
N ALA A 194 22.30 -1.90 -10.25
CA ALA A 194 21.22 -1.78 -9.27
C ALA A 194 21.55 -0.75 -8.17
N LYS A 195 22.82 -0.66 -7.74
CA LYS A 195 23.28 0.38 -6.80
C LYS A 195 23.10 1.77 -7.39
N LYS A 196 23.59 2.01 -8.61
CA LYS A 196 23.43 3.28 -9.33
C LYS A 196 21.97 3.65 -9.55
N LEU A 197 21.11 2.67 -9.83
CA LEU A 197 19.68 2.90 -10.06
C LEU A 197 19.00 3.52 -8.83
N TYR A 198 19.37 3.05 -7.63
CA TYR A 198 18.73 3.45 -6.38
C TYR A 198 19.59 4.33 -5.47
N SER A 199 20.75 4.81 -5.95
CA SER A 199 21.61 5.72 -5.20
C SER A 199 20.88 7.03 -4.88
N GLY A 200 21.18 7.58 -3.70
CA GLY A 200 20.50 8.76 -3.17
C GLY A 200 19.10 8.50 -2.59
N PHE A 201 18.64 7.25 -2.57
CA PHE A 201 17.44 6.84 -1.84
C PHE A 201 17.82 5.85 -0.75
N ASP A 202 17.57 6.17 0.52
CA ASP A 202 17.73 5.21 1.61
C ASP A 202 16.66 4.11 1.48
N LEU A 203 17.08 2.92 1.07
CA LEU A 203 16.22 1.76 0.83
C LEU A 203 15.68 1.14 2.12
N CYS A 204 16.23 1.49 3.28
CA CYS A 204 15.74 1.06 4.59
C CYS A 204 14.90 2.14 5.30
N ASP A 205 14.75 3.34 4.72
CA ASP A 205 13.91 4.38 5.28
C ASP A 205 12.41 3.96 5.27
N PRO A 206 11.67 4.15 6.38
CA PRO A 206 10.28 3.72 6.50
C PRO A 206 9.31 4.43 5.55
N SER A 207 9.71 5.56 4.97
CA SER A 207 8.96 6.34 3.97
C SER A 207 9.42 6.09 2.53
N THR A 208 10.41 5.22 2.32
CA THR A 208 10.87 4.78 1.00
C THR A 208 10.32 3.39 0.69
N SER A 209 9.77 3.21 -0.51
CA SER A 209 9.36 1.90 -1.01
C SER A 209 9.60 1.77 -2.50
N VAL A 210 10.22 0.67 -2.90
CA VAL A 210 10.53 0.37 -4.30
C VAL A 210 9.67 -0.80 -4.77
N SER A 211 9.03 -0.64 -5.92
CA SER A 211 8.36 -1.72 -6.65
C SER A 211 9.15 -2.02 -7.91
N MET A 212 9.36 -3.29 -8.24
CA MET A 212 10.12 -3.71 -9.41
C MET A 212 9.28 -4.68 -10.23
N THR A 213 8.94 -4.34 -11.47
CA THR A 213 8.12 -5.20 -12.33
C THR A 213 9.01 -6.17 -13.11
N ILE A 214 9.25 -7.35 -12.52
CA ILE A 214 10.11 -8.40 -13.08
C ILE A 214 9.49 -9.78 -12.82
N ASN A 215 9.67 -10.72 -13.76
CA ASN A 215 9.10 -12.07 -13.67
C ASN A 215 10.19 -13.16 -13.70
N GLY A 216 10.74 -13.49 -14.88
CA GLY A 216 11.67 -14.61 -15.07
C GLY A 216 12.89 -14.57 -14.15
N PRO A 217 13.73 -13.51 -14.23
CA PRO A 217 14.91 -13.38 -13.38
C PRO A 217 14.63 -12.68 -12.04
N ALA A 218 13.37 -12.67 -11.57
CA ALA A 218 13.00 -11.98 -10.33
C ALA A 218 13.86 -12.35 -9.10
N PRO A 219 14.25 -13.61 -8.87
CA PRO A 219 15.12 -13.96 -7.73
C PRO A 219 16.50 -13.30 -7.81
N MET A 220 17.08 -13.21 -9.02
CA MET A 220 18.38 -12.55 -9.24
C MET A 220 18.28 -11.05 -9.01
N MET A 221 17.24 -10.42 -9.58
CA MET A 221 17.01 -8.98 -9.41
C MET A 221 16.69 -8.61 -7.96
N LEU A 222 15.97 -9.47 -7.24
CA LEU A 222 15.76 -9.31 -5.81
C LEU A 222 17.06 -9.41 -5.02
N ALA A 223 17.96 -10.34 -5.38
CA ALA A 223 19.28 -10.44 -4.75
C ALA A 223 20.10 -9.17 -4.99
N PHE A 224 20.08 -8.59 -6.19
CA PHE A 224 20.73 -7.31 -6.46
C PHE A 224 20.16 -6.18 -5.60
N PHE A 225 18.82 -6.07 -5.51
CA PHE A 225 18.16 -5.05 -4.69
C PHE A 225 18.51 -5.19 -3.20
N LEU A 226 18.47 -6.40 -2.66
CA LEU A 226 18.81 -6.65 -1.25
C LEU A 226 20.27 -6.32 -0.94
N ASN A 227 21.21 -6.68 -1.82
CA ASN A 227 22.61 -6.32 -1.64
C ASN A 227 22.84 -4.80 -1.76
N ALA A 228 22.15 -4.12 -2.68
CA ALA A 228 22.21 -2.66 -2.75
C ALA A 228 21.72 -1.99 -1.45
N ALA A 229 20.61 -2.48 -0.87
CA ALA A 229 20.10 -1.98 0.40
C ALA A 229 21.05 -2.25 1.58
N ILE A 230 21.64 -3.45 1.63
CA ILE A 230 22.65 -3.81 2.65
C ILE A 230 23.89 -2.92 2.52
N ASP A 231 24.40 -2.74 1.30
CA ASP A 231 25.60 -1.96 1.06
C ASP A 231 25.41 -0.48 1.42
N GLN A 232 24.22 0.10 1.22
CA GLN A 232 23.89 1.45 1.72
C GLN A 232 24.04 1.55 3.24
N GLN A 233 23.56 0.55 3.99
CA GLN A 233 23.67 0.56 5.45
C GLN A 233 25.11 0.32 5.92
N CYS A 234 25.87 -0.51 5.22
CA CYS A 234 27.31 -0.67 5.43
C CYS A 234 28.05 0.66 5.20
N GLU A 235 27.72 1.37 4.13
CA GLU A 235 28.30 2.67 3.80
C GLU A 235 28.01 3.71 4.88
N GLN A 236 26.76 3.80 5.34
CA GLN A 236 26.38 4.68 6.47
C GLN A 236 27.18 4.32 7.73
N HIS A 237 27.36 3.03 8.02
CA HIS A 237 28.16 2.57 9.15
C HIS A 237 29.63 2.99 9.01
N ILE A 238 30.24 2.78 7.85
CA ILE A 238 31.63 3.15 7.53
C ILE A 238 31.84 4.66 7.74
N ARG A 239 30.92 5.49 7.21
CA ARG A 239 30.96 6.95 7.37
C ARG A 239 30.83 7.35 8.84
N THR A 240 29.87 6.78 9.57
CA THR A 240 29.60 7.11 10.98
C THR A 240 30.76 6.73 11.92
N HIS A 241 31.49 5.67 11.60
CA HIS A 241 32.61 5.17 12.42
C HIS A 241 33.99 5.65 11.93
N GLY A 242 34.05 6.54 10.93
CA GLY A 242 35.31 7.09 10.43
C GLY A 242 36.21 6.04 9.74
N LEU A 243 35.62 4.98 9.18
CA LEU A 243 36.36 3.88 8.55
C LEU A 243 36.67 4.12 7.06
N VAL A 244 36.28 5.28 6.53
CA VAL A 244 36.32 5.61 5.09
C VAL A 244 37.71 5.43 4.50
N GLU A 245 38.76 6.01 5.11
CA GLU A 245 40.13 5.93 4.57
C GLU A 245 40.63 4.50 4.44
N GLY A 246 40.38 3.65 5.44
CA GLY A 246 40.80 2.25 5.42
C GLY A 246 40.03 1.41 4.39
N VAL A 247 38.73 1.70 4.22
CA VAL A 247 37.91 1.05 3.20
C VAL A 247 38.32 1.49 1.80
N GLU A 248 38.55 2.79 1.56
CA GLU A 248 39.00 3.32 0.28
C GLU A 248 40.36 2.75 -0.11
N ALA A 249 41.32 2.68 0.82
CA ALA A 249 42.61 2.02 0.57
C ALA A 249 42.44 0.55 0.15
N ARG A 250 41.51 -0.18 0.81
CA ARG A 250 41.22 -1.57 0.46
C ARG A 250 40.54 -1.71 -0.91
N ILE A 251 39.65 -0.78 -1.27
CA ILE A 251 39.01 -0.74 -2.59
C ILE A 251 40.07 -0.46 -3.66
N ASP A 252 40.96 0.50 -3.44
CA ASP A 252 42.05 0.81 -4.37
C ASP A 252 42.98 -0.38 -4.61
N GLU A 253 43.24 -1.20 -3.58
CA GLU A 253 43.97 -2.46 -3.73
C GLU A 253 43.20 -3.49 -4.58
N ILE A 254 41.89 -3.64 -4.37
CA ILE A 254 41.04 -4.59 -5.11
C ILE A 254 40.99 -4.23 -6.61
N TYR A 255 40.88 -2.94 -6.90
CA TYR A 255 40.81 -2.43 -8.27
C TYR A 255 42.20 -2.01 -8.82
N ALA A 256 43.29 -2.43 -8.19
CA ALA A 256 44.64 -2.15 -8.67
C ALA A 256 44.85 -2.75 -10.07
N GLY A 257 44.82 -1.90 -11.10
CA GLY A 257 44.95 -2.30 -12.51
C GLY A 257 43.64 -2.55 -13.25
N GLY A 258 42.49 -2.17 -12.68
CA GLY A 258 41.18 -2.22 -13.33
C GLY A 258 40.36 -0.94 -13.11
N ASP A 259 39.21 -0.86 -13.77
CA ASP A 259 38.30 0.26 -13.62
C ASP A 259 37.37 0.04 -12.43
N ARG A 260 37.46 0.92 -11.42
CA ARG A 260 36.46 0.99 -10.34
C ARG A 260 35.11 1.42 -10.93
N PRO A 261 33.99 0.73 -10.62
CA PRO A 261 32.65 1.18 -10.98
C PRO A 261 32.38 2.59 -10.44
N ARG A 262 31.77 3.46 -11.25
CA ARG A 262 31.42 4.83 -10.86
C ARG A 262 30.04 5.19 -11.40
N TYR A 263 29.38 6.11 -10.73
CA TYR A 263 28.20 6.79 -11.30
C TYR A 263 28.64 7.68 -12.46
N HIS A 264 28.02 7.53 -13.63
CA HIS A 264 28.37 8.32 -14.80
C HIS A 264 27.49 9.57 -14.96
N GLY A 265 28.15 10.72 -15.05
CA GLY A 265 27.53 12.04 -15.18
C GLY A 265 27.27 12.70 -13.83
N ASP A 266 26.57 13.83 -13.87
CA ASP A 266 26.27 14.60 -12.66
C ASP A 266 25.19 13.92 -11.81
N LEU A 267 25.33 14.04 -10.49
CA LEU A 267 24.31 13.59 -9.55
C LEU A 267 23.07 14.49 -9.66
N PRO A 268 21.85 13.92 -9.65
CA PRO A 268 20.62 14.71 -9.70
C PRO A 268 20.43 15.56 -8.44
N ASP A 269 19.62 16.61 -8.58
CA ASP A 269 19.20 17.43 -7.44
C ASP A 269 18.52 16.56 -6.36
N GLY A 270 18.96 16.72 -5.11
CA GLY A 270 18.46 15.96 -3.96
C GLY A 270 19.19 14.63 -3.70
N HIS A 271 20.15 14.25 -4.55
CA HIS A 271 21.00 13.09 -4.32
C HIS A 271 22.07 13.40 -3.25
N ASP A 272 22.10 12.63 -2.17
CA ASP A 272 22.99 12.84 -1.01
C ASP A 272 24.33 12.08 -1.09
N GLY A 273 24.52 11.30 -2.16
CA GLY A 273 25.74 10.53 -2.40
C GLY A 273 25.75 9.16 -1.72
N LEU A 274 24.62 8.70 -1.16
CA LEU A 274 24.45 7.35 -0.63
C LEU A 274 24.34 6.32 -1.76
N GLY A 275 24.96 5.15 -1.59
CA GLY A 275 24.88 4.01 -2.50
C GLY A 275 25.81 4.10 -3.71
N LEU A 276 26.95 4.80 -3.56
CA LEU A 276 27.96 5.03 -4.61
C LEU A 276 29.31 4.36 -4.30
#